data_AF-A0A850KQL5-F1
#
_entry.id   AF-A0A850KQL5-F1
#
_cell.length_a   1.000
_cell.length_b   1.000
_cell.length_c   1.000
_cell.angle_alpha   90.00
_cell.angle_beta   90.00
_cell.angle_gamma   90.00
#
_symmetry.space_group_name_H-M   'P 1'
#
loop_
_entity.id
_entity.type
_entity.pdbx_description
1 polymer ?
#
loop_
_entity_poly.entity_id
_entity_poly.type
_entity_poly.pdbx_seq_one_letter_code
_entity_poly.pdbx_strand_id
1 'polypeptide(L)'
;MTNIASRVSRLISGSVNAAIDAVENMSPDMVMEQAIREVEGAIAEVRAELGRATAERHLASKKLADNSGKHEELGSQIEVAVAEGRDDLAGAAISRQMDLEAQVPVLEQTVADASEREKELEGYIDALKGKRAEMQEELKAFKARRAEMPENTVIDASGNPSASHEINKAVDRASAAFDRASGHAADMLGSSTQDAAAMAELKDLARKSEVEKRLAAMKAKNA
;
A
#
# COMPACT_ATOMS: atom_id res chain seq x y z
N MET A 1 -11.21 -5.82 -1.58
CA MET A 1 -10.28 -5.42 -0.49
C MET A 1 -10.49 -3.93 -0.28
N THR A 2 -11.05 -3.54 0.86
CA THR A 2 -11.20 -2.13 1.24
C THR A 2 -9.81 -1.49 1.32
N ASN A 3 -9.56 -0.51 0.46
CA ASN A 3 -8.31 0.25 0.44
C ASN A 3 -8.09 0.89 1.83
N ILE A 4 -6.95 0.65 2.46
CA ILE A 4 -6.63 1.21 3.78
C ILE A 4 -6.83 2.72 3.79
N ALA A 5 -6.47 3.40 2.70
CA ALA A 5 -6.70 4.83 2.54
C ALA A 5 -8.19 5.21 2.63
N SER A 6 -9.10 4.43 2.05
CA SER A 6 -10.54 4.74 2.11
C SER A 6 -11.11 4.53 3.51
N ARG A 7 -10.62 3.53 4.25
CA ARG A 7 -11.00 3.32 5.65
C ARG A 7 -10.43 4.39 6.57
N VAL A 8 -9.15 4.74 6.41
CA VAL A 8 -8.51 5.83 7.15
C VAL A 8 -9.24 7.15 6.90
N SER A 9 -9.52 7.47 5.63
CA SER A 9 -10.28 8.66 5.26
C SER A 9 -11.67 8.69 5.92
N ARG A 10 -12.41 7.56 5.92
CA ARG A 10 -13.71 7.45 6.60
C ARG A 10 -13.59 7.69 8.11
N LEU A 11 -12.55 7.16 8.76
CA LEU A 11 -12.38 7.29 10.22
C LEU A 11 -11.95 8.70 10.63
N ILE A 12 -11.13 9.37 9.82
CA ILE A 12 -10.71 10.75 10.07
C ILE A 12 -11.88 11.72 9.84
N SER A 13 -12.65 11.50 8.76
CA SER A 13 -13.78 12.36 8.39
C SER A 13 -15.09 12.07 9.13
N GLY A 14 -15.23 10.88 9.71
CA GLY A 14 -16.43 10.47 10.45
C GLY A 14 -16.59 11.27 11.75
N SER A 15 -17.80 11.80 11.97
CA SER A 15 -18.16 12.45 13.24
C SER A 15 -18.80 11.46 14.20
N VAL A 16 -18.44 11.56 15.49
CA VAL A 16 -19.02 10.72 16.55
C VAL A 16 -20.52 11.00 16.72
N ASN A 17 -20.96 12.24 16.49
CA ASN A 17 -22.37 12.64 16.54
C ASN A 17 -23.22 11.87 15.53
N ALA A 18 -22.72 11.65 14.31
CA ALA A 18 -23.44 10.85 13.30
C ALA A 18 -23.55 9.36 13.67
N ALA A 19 -22.63 8.85 14.50
CA ALA A 19 -22.71 7.48 15.02
C ALA A 19 -23.70 7.36 16.18
N ILE A 20 -23.86 8.42 17.00
CA ILE A 20 -24.83 8.46 18.11
C ILE A 20 -26.26 8.46 17.57
N ASP A 21 -26.54 9.27 16.54
CA ASP A 21 -27.88 9.35 15.94
C ASP A 21 -28.32 8.04 15.24
N ALA A 22 -27.37 7.19 14.86
CA ALA A 22 -27.61 5.93 14.16
C ALA A 22 -27.91 4.74 15.09
N VAL A 23 -27.65 4.86 16.40
CA VAL A 23 -27.73 3.74 17.35
C VAL A 23 -28.75 4.02 18.44
N GLU A 24 -30.02 3.68 18.18
CA GLU A 24 -31.14 3.88 19.12
C GLU A 24 -31.03 3.06 20.42
N ASN A 25 -30.20 2.00 20.46
CA ASN A 25 -30.14 1.03 21.57
C ASN A 25 -28.85 1.07 22.42
N MET A 26 -27.88 1.93 22.13
CA MET A 26 -26.65 2.06 22.92
C MET A 26 -26.60 3.43 23.61
N SER A 27 -26.03 3.48 24.82
CA SER A 27 -25.76 4.77 25.43
C SER A 27 -24.70 5.52 24.59
N PRO A 28 -24.83 6.84 24.41
CA PRO A 28 -23.90 7.63 23.59
C PRO A 28 -22.43 7.41 23.98
N ASP A 29 -22.11 7.33 25.27
CA ASP A 29 -20.75 7.03 25.77
C ASP A 29 -20.17 5.73 25.19
N MET A 30 -20.97 4.66 25.14
CA MET A 30 -20.52 3.37 24.61
C MET A 30 -20.24 3.46 23.12
N VAL A 31 -21.02 4.25 22.37
CA VAL A 31 -20.79 4.50 20.95
C VAL A 31 -19.49 5.26 20.73
N MET A 32 -19.23 6.31 21.51
CA MET A 32 -17.96 7.06 21.45
C MET A 32 -16.76 6.17 21.78
N GLU A 33 -16.85 5.36 22.84
CA GLU A 33 -15.80 4.42 23.23
C GLU A 33 -15.52 3.37 22.14
N GLN A 34 -16.57 2.85 21.50
CA GLN A 34 -16.42 1.91 20.40
C GLN A 34 -15.79 2.55 19.17
N ALA A 35 -16.16 3.80 18.85
CA ALA A 35 -15.54 4.54 17.75
C ALA A 35 -14.03 4.77 18.00
N ILE A 36 -13.64 5.08 19.24
CA ILE A 36 -12.22 5.19 19.63
C ILE A 36 -11.50 3.85 19.41
N ARG A 37 -12.10 2.73 19.82
CA ARG A 37 -11.53 1.38 19.59
C ARG A 37 -11.38 1.06 18.11
N GLU A 38 -12.32 1.51 17.27
CA GLU A 38 -12.24 1.33 15.82
C GLU A 38 -11.03 2.08 15.23
N VAL A 39 -10.79 3.32 15.68
CA VAL A 39 -9.61 4.11 15.30
C VAL A 39 -8.33 3.43 15.79
N GLU A 40 -8.29 2.91 17.02
CA GLU A 40 -7.14 2.16 17.54
C GLU A 40 -6.85 0.90 16.75
N GLY A 41 -7.89 0.15 16.35
CA GLY A 41 -7.78 -1.00 15.46
C GLY A 41 -7.20 -0.61 14.10
N ALA A 42 -7.67 0.50 13.51
CA ALA A 42 -7.11 1.01 12.26
C ALA A 42 -5.63 1.42 12.40
N ILE A 43 -5.23 2.05 13.52
CA ILE A 43 -3.82 2.35 13.79
C ILE A 43 -2.97 1.06 13.82
N ALA A 44 -3.47 0.00 14.45
CA ALA A 44 -2.76 -1.27 14.52
C ALA A 44 -2.58 -1.90 13.13
N GLU A 45 -3.61 -1.83 12.29
CA GLU A 45 -3.56 -2.33 10.90
C GLU A 45 -2.57 -1.53 10.04
N VAL A 46 -2.63 -0.19 10.08
CA VAL A 46 -1.71 0.67 9.32
C VAL A 46 -0.26 0.43 9.75
N ARG A 47 -0.02 0.20 11.05
CA ARG A 47 1.31 -0.19 11.57
C ARG A 47 1.78 -1.54 11.05
N ALA A 48 0.87 -2.51 10.91
CA ALA A 48 1.22 -3.81 10.35
C ALA A 48 1.65 -3.67 8.88
N GLU A 49 0.94 -2.86 8.09
CA GLU A 49 1.35 -2.56 6.72
C GLU A 49 2.65 -1.78 6.64
N LEU A 50 2.86 -0.81 7.53
CA LEU A 50 4.11 -0.08 7.61
C LEU A 50 5.28 -1.04 7.82
N GLY A 51 5.13 -2.00 8.75
CA GLY A 51 6.12 -3.05 8.97
C GLY A 51 6.40 -3.91 7.73
N ARG A 52 5.38 -4.19 6.91
CA ARG A 52 5.56 -4.92 5.64
C ARG A 52 6.31 -4.09 4.60
N ALA A 53 5.93 -2.82 4.42
CA ALA A 53 6.62 -1.90 3.52
C ALA A 53 8.09 -1.73 3.92
N THR A 54 8.37 -1.61 5.23
CA THR A 54 9.73 -1.56 5.77
C THR A 54 10.52 -2.84 5.50
N ALA A 55 9.94 -4.00 5.74
CA ALA A 55 10.59 -5.27 5.44
C ALA A 55 10.90 -5.42 3.94
N GLU A 56 9.95 -5.04 3.08
CA GLU A 56 10.11 -5.05 1.63
C GLU A 56 11.26 -4.14 1.17
N ARG A 57 11.28 -2.88 1.65
CA ARG A 57 12.36 -1.94 1.37
C ARG A 57 13.70 -2.51 1.80
N HIS A 58 13.81 -3.04 3.02
CA HIS A 58 15.06 -3.61 3.52
C HIS A 58 15.54 -4.82 2.71
N LEU A 59 14.63 -5.72 2.31
CA LEU A 59 14.97 -6.87 1.48
C LEU A 59 15.45 -6.45 0.09
N ALA A 60 14.77 -5.48 -0.54
CA ALA A 60 15.16 -4.95 -1.84
C ALA A 60 16.52 -4.23 -1.78
N SER A 61 16.74 -3.38 -0.76
CA SER A 61 18.03 -2.71 -0.54
C SER A 61 19.16 -3.70 -0.27
N LYS A 62 18.91 -4.74 0.52
CA LYS A 62 19.90 -5.80 0.76
C LYS A 62 20.25 -6.52 -0.54
N LYS A 63 19.25 -6.84 -1.36
CA LYS A 63 19.48 -7.50 -2.65
C LYS A 63 20.25 -6.62 -3.63
N LEU A 64 20.05 -5.30 -3.61
CA LEU A 64 20.89 -4.34 -4.35
C LEU A 64 22.35 -4.44 -3.90
N ALA A 65 22.62 -4.35 -2.59
CA ALA A 65 23.97 -4.46 -2.06
C ALA A 65 24.63 -5.80 -2.41
N ASP A 66 23.89 -6.91 -2.30
CA ASP A 66 24.37 -8.24 -2.69
C ASP A 66 24.65 -8.33 -4.21
N ASN A 67 23.83 -7.69 -5.04
CA ASN A 67 24.05 -7.62 -6.49
C ASN A 67 25.29 -6.78 -6.84
N SER A 68 25.52 -5.67 -6.16
CA SER A 68 26.73 -4.85 -6.32
C SER A 68 27.99 -5.64 -5.97
N GLY A 69 28.01 -6.34 -4.82
CA GLY A 69 29.16 -7.17 -4.45
C GLY A 69 29.45 -8.29 -5.45
N LYS A 70 28.40 -8.97 -5.96
CA LYS A 70 28.56 -9.98 -7.01
C LYS A 70 29.03 -9.39 -8.34
N HIS A 71 28.59 -8.18 -8.67
CA HIS A 71 29.02 -7.48 -9.88
C HIS A 71 30.51 -7.16 -9.84
N GLU A 72 31.01 -6.67 -8.70
CA GLU A 72 32.43 -6.44 -8.46
C GLU A 72 33.25 -7.74 -8.54
N GLU A 73 32.79 -8.80 -7.88
CA GLU A 73 33.44 -10.12 -7.91
C GLU A 73 33.53 -10.67 -9.34
N LEU A 74 32.44 -10.60 -10.11
CA LEU A 74 32.43 -10.99 -11.52
C LEU A 74 33.38 -10.12 -12.33
N GLY A 75 33.47 -8.82 -12.04
CA GLY A 75 34.44 -7.92 -12.67
C GLY A 75 35.88 -8.42 -12.53
N SER A 76 36.31 -8.76 -11.32
CA SER A 76 37.64 -9.34 -11.08
C SER A 76 37.83 -10.70 -11.77
N GLN A 77 36.80 -11.56 -11.77
CA GLN A 77 36.86 -12.85 -12.47
C GLN A 77 36.97 -12.70 -14.00
N ILE A 78 36.29 -11.70 -14.58
CA ILE A 78 36.37 -11.38 -16.01
C ILE A 78 37.79 -10.94 -16.36
N GLU A 79 38.41 -10.07 -15.54
CA GLU A 79 39.79 -9.62 -15.77
C GLU A 79 40.78 -10.79 -15.78
N VAL A 80 40.67 -11.69 -14.81
CA VAL A 80 41.50 -12.91 -14.74
C VAL A 80 41.26 -13.81 -15.96
N ALA A 81 40.00 -14.08 -16.31
CA ALA A 81 39.67 -14.94 -17.45
C ALA A 81 40.19 -14.36 -18.77
N VAL A 82 40.11 -13.05 -18.96
CA VAL A 82 40.67 -12.36 -20.13
C VAL A 82 42.20 -12.47 -20.17
N ALA A 83 42.88 -12.27 -19.03
CA ALA A 83 44.35 -12.38 -18.96
C ALA A 83 44.85 -13.80 -19.28
N GLU A 84 44.08 -14.83 -18.89
CA GLU A 84 44.35 -16.24 -19.18
C GLU A 84 43.89 -16.68 -20.58
N GLY A 85 43.35 -15.77 -21.40
CA GLY A 85 42.82 -16.08 -22.74
C GLY A 85 41.57 -16.97 -22.73
N ARG A 86 40.88 -17.08 -21.59
CA ARG A 86 39.67 -17.88 -21.38
C ARG A 86 38.41 -17.09 -21.67
N ASP A 87 38.22 -16.79 -22.94
CA ASP A 87 37.08 -16.02 -23.46
C ASP A 87 35.71 -16.64 -23.17
N ASP A 88 35.65 -17.97 -23.11
CA ASP A 88 34.46 -18.74 -22.76
C ASP A 88 33.96 -18.39 -21.36
N LEU A 89 34.88 -18.35 -20.38
CA LEU A 89 34.55 -17.98 -19.01
C LEU A 89 34.27 -16.50 -18.87
N ALA A 90 35.06 -15.65 -19.53
CA ALA A 90 34.84 -14.21 -19.51
C ALA A 90 33.45 -13.86 -20.08
N GLY A 91 33.06 -14.48 -21.19
CA GLY A 91 31.73 -14.32 -21.79
C GLY A 91 30.60 -14.80 -20.88
N ALA A 92 30.77 -15.93 -20.19
CA ALA A 92 29.79 -16.43 -19.22
C ALA A 92 29.64 -15.47 -18.02
N ALA A 93 30.75 -14.95 -17.49
CA ALA A 93 30.75 -14.01 -16.38
C ALA A 93 30.14 -12.65 -16.77
N ILE A 94 30.45 -12.12 -17.98
CA ILE A 94 29.83 -10.91 -18.53
C ILE A 94 28.32 -11.09 -18.69
N SER A 95 27.88 -12.24 -19.21
CA SER A 95 26.45 -12.53 -19.34
C SER A 95 25.74 -12.52 -17.98
N ARG A 96 26.38 -13.06 -16.94
CA ARG A 96 25.85 -13.02 -15.57
C ARG A 96 25.85 -11.60 -14.99
N GLN A 97 26.89 -10.83 -15.27
CA GLN A 97 27.01 -9.43 -14.86
C GLN A 97 25.86 -8.59 -15.45
N MET A 98 25.54 -8.79 -16.73
CA MET A 98 24.40 -8.15 -17.40
C MET A 98 23.04 -8.52 -16.76
N ASP A 99 22.85 -9.77 -16.32
CA ASP A 99 21.63 -10.16 -15.60
C ASP A 99 21.48 -9.44 -14.26
N LEU A 100 22.58 -9.19 -13.56
CA LEU A 100 22.57 -8.43 -12.30
C LEU A 100 22.24 -6.96 -12.58
N GLU A 101 22.86 -6.35 -13.59
CA GLU A 101 22.60 -4.98 -14.02
C GLU A 101 21.14 -4.78 -14.44
N ALA A 102 20.54 -5.75 -15.15
CA ALA A 102 19.14 -5.69 -15.54
C ALA A 102 18.17 -5.72 -14.35
N GLN A 103 18.59 -6.29 -13.21
CA GLN A 103 17.78 -6.34 -11.98
C GLN A 103 17.88 -5.07 -11.13
N VAL A 104 18.96 -4.30 -11.27
CA VAL A 104 19.17 -3.06 -10.49
C VAL A 104 18.00 -2.09 -10.60
N PRO A 105 17.54 -1.65 -11.78
CA PRO A 105 16.48 -0.65 -11.86
C PRO A 105 15.14 -1.13 -11.27
N VAL A 106 14.86 -2.43 -11.35
CA VAL A 106 13.65 -3.02 -10.75
C VAL A 106 13.71 -2.96 -9.22
N LEU A 107 14.87 -3.28 -8.64
CA LEU A 107 15.06 -3.24 -7.20
C LEU A 107 15.10 -1.79 -6.68
N GLU A 108 15.70 -0.87 -7.42
CA GLU A 108 15.69 0.57 -7.10
C GLU A 108 14.26 1.12 -7.09
N GLN A 109 13.46 0.78 -8.10
CA GLN A 109 12.04 1.14 -8.12
C GLN A 109 11.29 0.54 -6.94
N THR A 110 11.55 -0.74 -6.61
CA THR A 110 10.93 -1.40 -5.45
C THR A 110 11.26 -0.68 -4.14
N VAL A 111 12.52 -0.24 -3.96
CA VAL A 111 12.94 0.55 -2.80
C VAL A 111 12.24 1.91 -2.76
N ALA A 112 12.13 2.58 -3.91
CA ALA A 112 11.46 3.87 -4.01
C ALA A 112 9.96 3.76 -3.67
N ASP A 113 9.26 2.81 -4.27
CA ASP A 113 7.82 2.56 -4.04
C ASP A 113 7.53 2.17 -2.58
N ALA A 114 8.39 1.35 -1.98
CA ALA A 114 8.26 0.97 -0.57
C ALA A 114 8.51 2.17 0.36
N SER A 115 9.49 3.03 0.05
CA SER A 115 9.79 4.25 0.80
C SER A 115 8.65 5.29 0.72
N GLU A 116 8.02 5.43 -0.45
CA GLU A 116 6.84 6.29 -0.60
C GLU A 116 5.66 5.77 0.23
N ARG A 117 5.40 4.46 0.18
CA ARG A 117 4.38 3.83 1.02
C ARG A 117 4.65 3.98 2.51
N GLU A 118 5.90 3.85 2.96
CA GLU A 118 6.26 4.09 4.36
C GLU A 118 5.81 5.49 4.81
N LYS A 119 6.14 6.53 4.03
CA LYS A 119 5.77 7.92 4.34
C LYS A 119 4.26 8.14 4.36
N GLU A 120 3.53 7.55 3.42
CA GLU A 120 2.07 7.64 3.37
C GLU A 120 1.43 7.00 4.62
N LEU A 121 1.89 5.79 4.98
CA LEU A 121 1.40 5.04 6.14
C LEU A 121 1.74 5.74 7.46
N GLU A 122 2.92 6.36 7.58
CA GLU A 122 3.29 7.21 8.71
C GLU A 122 2.34 8.41 8.85
N GLY A 123 2.02 9.09 7.73
CA GLY A 123 1.05 10.18 7.71
C GLY A 123 -0.35 9.73 8.17
N TYR A 124 -0.81 8.56 7.73
CA TYR A 124 -2.07 7.98 8.20
C TYR A 124 -2.06 7.66 9.70
N ILE A 125 -0.96 7.11 10.21
CA ILE A 125 -0.82 6.85 11.66
C ILE A 125 -0.95 8.15 12.45
N ASP A 126 -0.29 9.21 12.02
CA ASP A 126 -0.31 10.48 12.75
C ASP A 126 -1.68 11.17 12.67
N ALA A 127 -2.34 11.12 11.52
CA ALA A 127 -3.71 11.61 11.38
C ALA A 127 -4.69 10.83 12.27
N LEU A 128 -4.60 9.50 12.31
CA LEU A 128 -5.44 8.66 13.18
C LEU A 128 -5.17 8.88 14.67
N LYS A 129 -3.90 9.08 15.07
CA LYS A 129 -3.57 9.43 16.46
C LYS A 129 -4.17 10.78 16.86
N GLY A 130 -4.10 11.77 15.96
CA GLY A 130 -4.73 13.08 16.15
C GLY A 130 -6.23 12.93 16.33
N LYS A 131 -6.89 12.17 15.44
CA LYS A 131 -8.33 11.92 15.54
C LYS A 131 -8.72 11.20 16.83
N ARG A 132 -7.95 10.19 17.24
CA ARG A 132 -8.16 9.49 18.51
C ARG A 132 -8.09 10.44 19.71
N ALA A 133 -7.11 11.34 19.73
CA ALA A 133 -6.96 12.31 20.83
C ALA A 133 -8.17 13.26 20.91
N GLU A 134 -8.61 13.80 19.76
CA GLU A 134 -9.84 14.60 19.65
C GLU A 134 -11.06 13.86 20.22
N MET A 135 -11.29 12.62 19.78
CA MET A 135 -12.42 11.79 20.26
C MET A 135 -12.35 11.49 21.76
N GLN A 136 -11.15 11.31 22.32
CA GLN A 136 -10.95 11.12 23.75
C GLN A 136 -11.30 12.38 24.56
N GLU A 137 -10.94 13.55 24.05
CA GLU A 137 -11.32 14.84 24.67
C GLU A 137 -12.84 15.06 24.60
N GLU A 138 -13.46 14.78 23.46
CA GLU A 138 -14.92 14.84 23.29
C GLU A 138 -15.65 13.92 24.28
N LEU A 139 -15.19 12.66 24.41
CA LEU A 139 -15.77 11.71 25.36
C LEU A 139 -15.63 12.20 26.81
N LYS A 140 -14.47 12.76 27.16
CA LYS A 140 -14.25 13.31 28.51
C LYS A 140 -15.18 14.49 28.78
N ALA A 141 -15.33 15.40 27.81
CA ALA A 141 -16.23 16.55 27.93
C ALA A 141 -17.70 16.10 28.03
N PHE A 142 -18.11 15.11 27.25
CA PHE A 142 -19.46 14.54 27.31
C PHE A 142 -19.74 13.93 28.69
N LYS A 143 -18.82 13.11 29.22
CA LYS A 143 -18.96 12.51 30.56
C LYS A 143 -19.04 13.55 31.67
N ALA A 144 -18.25 14.64 31.57
CA ALA A 144 -18.30 15.74 32.54
C ALA A 144 -19.67 16.46 32.51
N ARG A 145 -20.19 16.80 31.31
CA ARG A 145 -21.52 17.40 31.18
C ARG A 145 -22.64 16.52 31.73
N ARG A 146 -22.54 15.20 31.52
CA ARG A 146 -23.51 14.25 32.07
C ARG A 146 -23.45 14.18 33.59
N ALA A 147 -22.26 14.27 34.18
CA ALA A 147 -22.08 14.29 35.63
C ALA A 147 -22.57 15.59 36.29
N GLU A 148 -22.54 16.71 35.55
CA GLU A 148 -23.04 18.02 35.99
C GLU A 148 -24.56 18.19 35.82
N MET A 149 -25.22 17.33 35.05
CA MET A 149 -26.69 17.26 35.00
C MET A 149 -27.22 16.52 36.24
N PRO A 150 -27.94 17.19 37.16
CA PRO A 150 -28.57 16.50 38.27
C PRO A 150 -29.63 15.52 37.75
N GLU A 151 -29.65 14.33 38.33
CA GLU A 151 -30.70 13.32 38.20
C GLU A 151 -32.00 13.87 38.80
N ASN A 152 -32.63 14.83 38.14
CA ASN A 152 -33.94 15.36 38.54
C ASN A 152 -34.70 15.93 37.35
N THR A 153 -35.15 15.04 36.48
CA THR A 153 -36.43 15.21 35.78
C THR A 153 -37.34 14.08 36.23
N VAL A 154 -38.03 14.36 37.34
CA VAL A 154 -39.29 13.72 37.71
C VAL A 154 -40.20 13.76 36.46
N ILE A 155 -40.53 12.60 35.94
CA ILE A 155 -41.62 12.45 34.99
C ILE A 155 -42.89 12.66 35.81
N ASP A 156 -43.57 13.78 35.56
CA ASP A 156 -44.92 14.05 36.05
C ASP A 156 -45.90 12.98 35.56
N ALA A 157 -46.76 12.55 36.49
CA ALA A 157 -47.88 11.64 36.31
C ALA A 157 -49.08 12.33 35.63
N SER A 158 -48.88 12.93 34.46
CA SER A 158 -49.96 13.42 33.60
C SER A 158 -50.00 12.61 32.31
N GLY A 159 -50.50 11.38 32.44
CA GLY A 159 -50.88 10.57 31.30
C GLY A 159 -51.90 11.30 30.43
N ASN A 160 -51.47 11.76 29.25
CA ASN A 160 -52.33 11.81 28.08
C ASN A 160 -51.51 11.78 26.77
N PRO A 161 -51.95 11.02 25.75
CA PRO A 161 -51.25 10.89 24.48
C PRO A 161 -51.73 11.98 23.51
N SER A 162 -50.80 12.62 22.79
CA SER A 162 -51.18 13.40 21.61
C SER A 162 -50.72 12.70 20.34
N ALA A 163 -51.71 12.00 19.78
CA ALA A 163 -52.00 11.71 18.38
C ALA A 163 -50.90 11.87 17.32
N SER A 164 -50.66 10.74 16.67
CA SER A 164 -50.06 10.56 15.35
C SER A 164 -50.89 11.21 14.24
N HIS A 165 -50.21 11.71 13.19
CA HIS A 165 -50.50 11.69 11.73
C HIS A 165 -50.26 13.04 11.04
N GLU A 166 -49.20 13.11 10.24
CA GLU A 166 -49.17 13.57 8.82
C GLU A 166 -47.86 13.02 8.21
N ILE A 167 -47.85 11.79 7.68
CA ILE A 167 -47.91 11.45 6.24
C ILE A 167 -46.95 12.25 5.33
N ASN A 168 -45.81 11.61 5.06
CA ASN A 168 -45.20 11.37 3.74
C ASN A 168 -45.30 12.46 2.67
N LYS A 169 -44.13 13.01 2.26
CA LYS A 169 -43.52 12.79 0.93
C LYS A 169 -42.23 13.60 0.74
N ALA A 170 -41.32 12.98 -0.02
CA ALA A 170 -40.02 13.47 -0.50
C ALA A 170 -38.92 13.38 0.58
N VAL A 171 -37.89 12.55 0.47
CA VAL A 171 -37.11 12.17 -0.71
C VAL A 171 -36.47 10.81 -0.43
N ASP A 172 -36.97 9.78 -1.10
CA ASP A 172 -36.19 8.58 -1.40
C ASP A 172 -36.55 8.14 -2.82
N ARG A 173 -35.74 8.61 -3.77
CA ARG A 173 -35.61 7.98 -5.08
C ARG A 173 -34.13 7.79 -5.37
N ALA A 174 -33.66 6.62 -4.94
CA ALA A 174 -32.85 5.71 -5.74
C ALA A 174 -31.65 6.36 -6.47
N SER A 175 -30.57 6.62 -5.73
CA SER A 175 -29.22 6.59 -6.30
C SER A 175 -28.77 5.14 -6.45
N ALA A 176 -29.18 4.51 -7.55
CA ALA A 176 -28.66 3.24 -8.02
C ALA A 176 -28.42 3.34 -9.53
N ALA A 177 -27.28 3.92 -9.92
CA ALA A 177 -26.69 3.77 -11.25
C ALA A 177 -25.27 4.38 -11.32
N PHE A 178 -24.32 3.87 -10.53
CA PHE A 178 -22.91 3.95 -10.92
C PHE A 178 -22.10 2.79 -10.33
N ASP A 179 -22.51 1.58 -10.72
CA ASP A 179 -21.62 0.42 -10.71
C ASP A 179 -21.82 -0.29 -12.07
N ARG A 180 -21.15 0.25 -13.09
CA ARG A 180 -20.62 -0.60 -14.15
C ARG A 180 -19.14 -0.72 -13.91
N ALA A 181 -18.82 -1.66 -13.03
CA ALA A 181 -17.53 -2.28 -12.96
C ALA A 181 -17.08 -2.67 -14.38
N SER A 182 -15.84 -2.37 -14.65
CA SER A 182 -15.00 -2.99 -15.65
C SER A 182 -15.28 -4.50 -15.70
N GLY A 183 -15.96 -4.93 -16.75
CA GLY A 183 -16.11 -6.32 -17.13
C GLY A 183 -15.33 -6.53 -18.43
N HIS A 184 -14.05 -6.84 -18.27
CA HIS A 184 -13.25 -7.61 -19.22
C HIS A 184 -13.16 -7.07 -20.65
N ALA A 185 -12.09 -6.32 -20.89
CA ALA A 185 -11.30 -6.52 -22.10
C ALA A 185 -10.81 -7.98 -22.12
N ALA A 186 -11.64 -8.87 -22.64
CA ALA A 186 -11.21 -10.17 -23.13
C ALA A 186 -10.54 -9.92 -24.48
N ASP A 187 -9.22 -9.80 -24.41
CA ASP A 187 -8.32 -10.54 -25.29
C ASP A 187 -8.71 -10.59 -26.77
N MET A 188 -8.40 -9.50 -27.47
CA MET A 188 -8.13 -9.54 -28.90
C MET A 188 -6.69 -9.10 -29.13
N LEU A 189 -5.75 -9.92 -28.66
CA LEU A 189 -4.40 -9.95 -29.21
C LEU A 189 -3.86 -11.38 -29.14
N GLY A 190 -4.23 -12.18 -30.14
CA GLY A 190 -3.50 -13.39 -30.46
C GLY A 190 -2.07 -13.03 -30.85
N SER A 191 -1.17 -12.92 -29.87
CA SER A 191 0.25 -13.13 -30.11
C SER A 191 0.38 -14.62 -30.38
N SER A 192 0.71 -14.96 -31.62
CA SER A 192 1.05 -16.33 -31.95
C SER A 192 2.21 -16.75 -31.02
N THR A 193 2.19 -17.98 -30.52
CA THR A 193 3.31 -18.54 -29.76
C THR A 193 4.62 -18.53 -30.56
N GLN A 194 4.54 -18.35 -31.89
CA GLN A 194 5.66 -18.12 -32.79
C GLN A 194 6.28 -16.71 -32.65
N ASP A 195 5.49 -15.67 -32.41
CA ASP A 195 6.01 -14.30 -32.19
C ASP A 195 6.76 -14.18 -30.87
N ALA A 196 6.29 -14.85 -29.81
CA ALA A 196 6.97 -14.87 -28.53
C ALA A 196 8.34 -15.59 -28.61
N ALA A 197 8.41 -16.68 -29.37
CA ALA A 197 9.65 -17.43 -29.60
C ALA A 197 10.65 -16.65 -30.47
N ALA A 198 10.18 -16.02 -31.56
CA ALA A 198 11.02 -15.18 -32.42
C ALA A 198 11.56 -13.94 -31.68
N MET A 199 10.74 -13.34 -30.80
CA MET A 199 11.17 -12.22 -29.96
C MET A 199 12.16 -12.64 -28.87
N ALA A 200 12.04 -13.85 -28.34
CA ALA A 200 13.03 -14.41 -27.42
C ALA A 200 14.37 -14.65 -28.13
N GLU A 201 14.34 -15.23 -29.33
CA GLU A 201 15.54 -15.49 -30.13
C GLU A 201 16.26 -14.19 -30.53
N LEU A 202 15.52 -13.14 -30.90
CA LEU A 202 16.08 -11.81 -31.16
C LEU A 202 16.75 -11.19 -29.92
N LYS A 203 16.13 -11.33 -28.74
CA LYS A 203 16.71 -10.87 -27.48
C LYS A 203 17.99 -11.64 -27.13
N ASP A 204 18.01 -12.94 -27.35
CA ASP A 204 19.19 -13.78 -27.14
C ASP A 204 20.33 -13.41 -28.09
N LEU A 205 20.02 -13.09 -29.35
CA LEU A 205 21.01 -12.67 -30.34
C LEU A 205 21.59 -11.29 -30.00
N ALA A 206 20.74 -10.33 -29.62
CA ALA A 206 21.17 -9.01 -29.14
C ALA A 206 22.04 -9.13 -27.88
N ARG A 207 21.66 -10.00 -26.95
CA ARG A 207 22.42 -10.28 -25.72
C ARG A 207 23.79 -10.88 -26.04
N LYS A 208 23.88 -11.85 -26.94
CA LYS A 208 25.16 -12.42 -27.38
C LYS A 208 26.07 -11.36 -28.01
N SER A 209 25.54 -10.51 -28.89
CA SER A 209 26.30 -9.41 -29.49
C SER A 209 26.83 -8.43 -28.42
N GLU A 210 26.04 -8.14 -27.40
CA GLU A 210 26.45 -7.24 -26.32
C GLU A 210 27.54 -7.86 -25.43
N VAL A 211 27.45 -9.17 -25.15
CA VAL A 211 28.52 -9.90 -24.45
C VAL A 211 29.83 -9.85 -25.25
N GLU A 212 29.78 -10.08 -26.56
CA GLU A 212 30.96 -10.01 -27.44
C GLU A 212 31.59 -8.61 -27.46
N LYS A 213 30.77 -7.55 -27.55
CA LYS A 213 31.25 -6.16 -27.48
C LYS A 213 31.96 -5.85 -26.16
N ARG A 214 31.36 -6.24 -25.03
CA ARG A 214 31.95 -6.03 -23.71
C ARG A 214 33.24 -6.81 -23.53
N LEU A 215 33.29 -8.06 -24.02
CA LEU A 215 34.51 -8.87 -24.00
C LEU A 215 35.63 -8.22 -24.82
N ALA A 216 35.33 -7.74 -26.03
CA ALA A 216 36.29 -7.04 -26.87
C ALA A 216 36.82 -5.77 -26.20
N ALA A 217 35.95 -4.99 -25.55
CA ALA A 217 36.36 -3.80 -24.81
C ALA A 217 37.29 -4.13 -23.62
N MET A 218 36.98 -5.19 -22.86
CA MET A 218 37.83 -5.63 -21.74
C MET A 218 39.20 -6.12 -22.20
N LYS A 219 39.26 -6.85 -23.33
CA LYS A 219 40.52 -7.24 -23.95
C LYS A 219 41.36 -6.06 -24.40
N ALA A 220 40.74 -5.06 -25.03
CA ALA A 220 41.43 -3.85 -25.48
C ALA A 220 41.98 -3.01 -24.31
N LYS A 221 41.39 -3.13 -23.12
CA LYS A 221 41.86 -2.48 -21.89
C LYS A 221 43.05 -3.22 -21.23
N ASN A 222 43.18 -4.53 -21.47
CA ASN A 222 44.23 -5.38 -20.92
C ASN A 222 45.42 -5.61 -21.87
N ALA A 223 45.33 -5.13 -23.11
CA ALA A 223 46.40 -5.15 -24.11
C ALA A 223 47.33 -3.94 -23.98
#